data_AF-A0A5C7T5J3-F1
#
_entry.id   AF-A0A5C7T5J3-F1
#
_cell.length_a   1.000
_cell.length_b   1.000
_cell.length_c   1.000
_cell.angle_alpha   90.00
_cell.angle_beta   90.00
_cell.angle_gamma   90.00
#
_symmetry.space_group_name_H-M   'P 1'
#
loop_
_entity.id
_entity.type
_entity.pdbx_description
1 polymer ?
#
loop_
_entity_poly.entity_id
_entity_poly.type
_entity_poly.pdbx_seq_one_letter_code
_entity_poly.pdbx_strand_id
1 'polypeptide(L)' 'MREFHFDLAISATEYLAYYRGDVQQVMVRALDGSKVQFPARLLMPFVTTVGVRGRFVLTCDNDGRGARLVRRA' A
#
# COMPACT_ATOMS: atom_id res chain seq x y z
N MET A 1 -12.37 -14.28 1.22
CA MET A 1 -11.21 -13.44 1.59
C MET A 1 -10.41 -13.17 0.33
N ARG A 2 -9.99 -11.92 0.10
CA ARG A 2 -9.21 -11.52 -1.08
C ARG A 2 -7.80 -11.16 -0.66
N GLU A 3 -6.83 -11.52 -1.49
CA GLU A 3 -5.41 -11.23 -1.27
C GLU A 3 -4.80 -10.66 -2.55
N PHE A 4 -4.05 -9.57 -2.41
CA PHE A 4 -3.41 -8.88 -3.52
C PHE A 4 -1.92 -8.74 -3.25
N HIS A 5 -1.10 -9.32 -4.12
CA HIS A 5 0.35 -9.21 -4.06
C HIS A 5 0.82 -8.12 -5.01
N PHE A 6 1.74 -7.26 -4.58
CA PHE A 6 2.31 -6.22 -5.43
C PHE A 6 3.69 -5.81 -4.94
N ASP A 7 4.50 -5.33 -5.87
CA ASP A 7 5.74 -4.62 -5.57
C ASP A 7 5.43 -3.11 -5.49
N LEU A 8 5.94 -2.45 -4.45
CA LEU A 8 5.73 -1.03 -4.22
C LEU A 8 7.08 -0.33 -4.06
N ALA A 9 7.22 0.83 -4.68
CA ALA A 9 8.34 1.73 -4.50
C ALA A 9 7.81 3.18 -4.52
N ILE A 10 7.75 3.81 -3.36
CA ILE A 10 7.39 5.21 -3.17
C ILE A 10 8.60 5.88 -2.54
N SER A 11 9.15 6.92 -3.15
CA SER A 11 10.25 7.68 -2.55
C SER A 11 9.80 8.44 -1.30
N ALA A 12 10.74 8.80 -0.42
CA ALA A 12 10.44 9.61 0.75
C ALA A 12 9.73 10.93 0.37
N THR A 13 10.15 11.57 -0.73
CA THR A 13 9.57 12.83 -1.22
C THR A 13 8.14 12.66 -1.69
N GLU A 14 7.81 11.58 -2.41
CA GLU A 14 6.44 11.29 -2.84
C GLU A 14 5.54 11.00 -1.63
N TYR A 15 6.08 10.32 -0.61
CA TYR A 15 5.34 10.03 0.61
C TYR A 15 5.10 11.28 1.48
N LEU A 16 5.83 12.39 1.28
CA LEU A 16 5.53 13.66 1.97
C LEU A 16 4.16 14.22 1.60
N ALA A 17 3.68 14.00 0.37
CA ALA A 17 2.33 14.40 -0.04
C ALA A 17 1.24 13.67 0.77
N TYR A 18 1.52 12.42 1.20
CA TYR A 18 0.65 11.71 2.14
C TYR A 18 0.64 12.38 3.52
N TYR A 19 1.81 12.75 4.05
CA TYR A 19 1.91 13.41 5.36
C TYR A 19 1.25 14.79 5.42
N ARG A 20 1.21 15.52 4.30
CA ARG A 20 0.51 16.79 4.19
C ARG A 20 -1.02 16.65 4.12
N GLY A 21 -1.51 15.42 3.95
CA GLY A 21 -2.95 15.13 3.83
C GLY A 21 -3.51 15.32 2.42
N ASP A 22 -2.67 15.68 1.43
CA ASP A 22 -3.07 15.86 0.03
C ASP A 22 -3.51 14.54 -0.63
N VAL A 23 -2.99 13.41 -0.14
CA VAL A 23 -3.31 12.07 -0.64
C VAL A 23 -3.81 11.19 0.50
N GLN A 24 -4.95 10.54 0.31
CA GLN A 24 -5.51 9.63 1.33
C GLN A 24 -5.46 8.16 0.94
N GLN A 25 -5.22 7.88 -0.35
CA GLN A 25 -5.31 6.56 -0.94
C GLN A 25 -4.07 6.25 -1.78
N VAL A 26 -3.64 5.00 -1.78
CA VAL A 26 -2.61 4.47 -2.65
C VAL A 26 -3.26 3.55 -3.65
N MET A 27 -2.92 3.71 -4.93
CA MET A 27 -3.36 2.84 -6.01
C MET A 27 -2.16 2.04 -6.52
N VAL A 28 -2.32 0.72 -6.60
CA VAL A 28 -1.30 -0.20 -7.11
C VAL A 28 -1.89 -1.12 -8.15
N ARG A 29 -1.00 -1.69 -8.97
CA ARG A 29 -1.33 -2.83 -9.81
C ARG A 29 -0.76 -4.09 -9.16
N ALA A 30 -1.63 -5.03 -8.84
CA ALA A 30 -1.26 -6.32 -8.31
C ALA A 30 -0.68 -7.24 -9.40
N LEU A 31 0.04 -8.27 -8.96
CA LEU A 31 0.72 -9.23 -9.83
C LEU A 31 -0.27 -10.03 -10.69
N ASP A 32 -1.51 -10.20 -10.24
CA ASP A 32 -2.62 -10.79 -10.99
C ASP A 32 -3.22 -9.83 -12.05
N GLY A 33 -2.72 -8.59 -12.13
CA GLY A 33 -3.21 -7.54 -13.01
C GLY A 33 -4.30 -6.66 -12.41
N SER A 34 -4.84 -6.99 -11.24
CA SER A 34 -5.89 -6.24 -10.57
C SER A 34 -5.39 -4.83 -10.17
N LYS A 35 -6.26 -3.83 -10.33
CA LYS A 35 -6.03 -2.48 -9.78
C LYS A 35 -6.61 -2.42 -8.38
N VAL A 36 -5.79 -2.08 -7.40
CA VAL A 36 -6.16 -2.10 -5.98
C VAL A 36 -5.90 -0.75 -5.37
N GLN A 37 -6.91 -0.22 -4.67
CA GLN A 37 -6.81 1.03 -3.94
C GLN A 37 -6.98 0.76 -2.44
N PHE A 38 -6.14 1.37 -1.61
CA PHE A 38 -6.20 1.20 -0.16
C PHE A 38 -5.76 2.47 0.59
N PRO A 39 -6.16 2.64 1.86
CA PRO A 39 -5.77 3.81 2.63
C PRO A 39 -4.26 3.90 2.79
N ALA A 40 -3.70 5.04 2.45
CA ALA A 40 -2.26 5.26 2.51
C ALA A 40 -1.69 5.19 3.95
N ARG A 41 -2.55 5.29 4.97
CA ARG A 41 -2.23 5.03 6.39
C ARG A 41 -1.67 3.63 6.63
N LEU A 42 -2.09 2.64 5.84
CA LEU A 42 -1.59 1.27 5.97
C LEU A 42 -0.08 1.16 5.65
N LEU A 43 0.50 2.15 4.96
CA LEU A 43 1.93 2.20 4.68
C LEU A 43 2.76 2.75 5.84
N MET A 44 2.16 3.46 6.80
CA MET A 44 2.88 4.13 7.90
C MET A 44 3.88 3.21 8.64
N PRO A 45 3.57 1.94 8.96
CA PRO A 45 4.52 1.05 9.64
C PRO A 45 5.74 0.66 8.79
N PHE A 46 5.71 0.91 7.49
CA PHE A 46 6.72 0.47 6.52
C PHE A 46 7.52 1.64 5.93
N VAL A 47 7.31 2.86 6.41
CA VAL A 47 8.03 4.04 5.97
C VAL A 47 9.45 4.01 6.53
N THR A 48 10.42 4.20 5.64
CA THR A 48 11.83 4.32 5.99
C THR A 48 12.38 5.66 5.50
N THR A 49 13.64 5.97 5.81
CA THR A 49 14.31 7.19 5.34
C THR A 49 14.38 7.30 3.81
N VAL A 50 14.33 6.19 3.09
CA VAL A 50 14.31 6.15 1.61
C VAL A 50 12.89 6.09 1.04
N GLY A 51 11.85 6.12 1.89
CA GLY A 51 10.45 5.95 1.52
C GLY A 51 9.94 4.55 1.83
N VAL A 52 8.98 4.07 1.02
CA VAL A 52 8.35 2.75 1.18
C VAL A 52 8.73 1.88 0.00
N ARG A 53 9.46 0.79 0.25
CA ARG A 53 9.89 -0.12 -0.82
C ARG A 53 9.80 -1.57 -0.41
N GLY A 54 9.35 -2.44 -1.32
CA GLY A 54 9.38 -3.88 -1.16
C GLY A 54 8.13 -4.56 -1.70
N ARG A 55 8.01 -5.85 -1.40
CA ARG A 55 6.86 -6.66 -1.76
C ARG A 55 5.82 -6.61 -0.65
N PHE A 56 4.57 -6.39 -1.02
CA PHE A 56 3.46 -6.27 -0.10
C PHE A 56 2.34 -7.24 -0.44
N VAL A 57 1.57 -7.56 0.60
CA VAL A 57 0.34 -8.32 0.51
C VAL A 57 -0.75 -7.53 1.22
N LEU A 58 -1.80 -7.17 0.46
CA LEU A 58 -3.01 -6.57 0.99
C LEU A 58 -4.09 -7.64 1.09
N THR A 59 -4.64 -7.83 2.29
CA THR A 59 -5.76 -8.75 2.53
C THR A 59 -6.99 -7.97 2.93
N CYS A 60 -8.16 -8.39 2.44
CA CYS A 60 -9.45 -7.85 2.87
C CYS A 60 -10.54 -8.93 2.76
N ASP A 61 -11.72 -8.63 3.32
CA ASP A 61 -12.89 -9.46 3.09
C ASP A 61 -13.39 -9.37 1.63
N ASN A 62 -14.31 -10.27 1.24
CA ASN A 62 -14.97 -10.25 -0.07
C ASN A 62 -15.68 -8.92 -0.37
N ASP A 63 -16.17 -8.20 0.65
CA ASP A 63 -16.73 -6.85 0.48
C ASP A 63 -15.65 -5.74 0.43
N GLY A 64 -14.39 -6.08 0.74
CA GLY A 64 -13.26 -5.14 0.69
C GLY A 64 -12.98 -4.43 2.01
N ARG A 65 -13.68 -4.85 3.07
CA ARG A 65 -13.50 -4.33 4.43
C ARG A 65 -12.33 -5.01 5.14
N GLY A 66 -11.88 -4.38 6.21
CA GLY A 66 -10.82 -4.94 7.07
C GLY A 66 -9.47 -5.04 6.38
N ALA A 67 -9.16 -4.07 5.51
CA ALA A 67 -7.91 -4.05 4.76
C ALA A 67 -6.69 -4.06 5.71
N ARG A 68 -5.82 -5.04 5.53
CA ARG A 68 -4.57 -5.20 6.27
C ARG A 68 -3.41 -5.34 5.29
N LEU A 69 -2.32 -4.63 5.56
CA LEU A 69 -1.13 -4.64 4.73
C LEU A 69 0.03 -5.31 5.49
N VAL A 70 0.75 -6.19 4.80
CA VAL A 70 1.94 -6.87 5.32
C VAL A 70 3.07 -6.77 4.30
N ARG A 71 4.28 -6.47 4.75
CA ARG A 71 5.51 -6.55 3.93
C ARG A 71 6.03 -7.97 3.93
N ARG A 72 6.30 -8.54 2.76
CA ARG A 72 6.98 -9.84 2.62
C ARG A 72 8.49 -9.58 2.47
N ALA A 73 9.28 -10.35 3.21
CA ALA A 73 10.75 -10.33 3.15
C ALA A 73 11.25 -10.89 1.82
#